data_AF-A0A9D5T6Y7-F1
#
_entry.id   AF-A0A9D5T6Y7-F1
#
_cell.length_a   1.000
_cell.length_b   1.000
_cell.length_c   1.000
_cell.angle_alpha   90.00
_cell.angle_beta   90.00
_cell.angle_gamma   90.00
#
_symmetry.space_group_name_H-M   'P 1'
#
loop_
_entity.id
_entity.type
_entity.pdbx_description
1 polymer ?
#
loop_
_entity_poly.entity_id
_entity_poly.type
_entity_poly.pdbx_seq_one_letter_code
_entity_poly.pdbx_strand_id
1 'polypeptide(L)'
;MKILKLSDIFSFANTKRAIALILALAMLVLAGCNKNKNNTSSKDNTSSGSSQTTSADDQNASDEAEDETDDTYTPGTSTSAYIDPLKGEISVDPVVSKETLRKDASETYVVDPSNLCYKYKGYAQKERDKLLDEILNTPNTLKYYTPKKGAKIYYVSPSGSNTADGLSPETALMTVDGVYSLDLQAGDFVLFERDSVYRLAGRFYLTEGVTYGSYGTGKKPMFLGSPRNFAKDVWKPSTKKNVWYISYMNTFPCGMFLNDGEEFGYLKLTLRALEKNTDFYYDEEGARLYLYCDKGNPGNVYKSIEVSQSEMTFYLGTGIDNVTIDNIAMRYMGDGGVYSNYNNNGWSVTNCEIGFCGGTQMGAVRGGNGVGTWCGGQYLYWDHNWVYHTFDNGMSPQGNAGRKLFGDYHDISHSNNLFEFNNADIEIWETGKAGEECKFYNYYMNNNICRFTSLGWGTRADDGGIRGIDGVHYGHLRANQITGPFQFNNNIIDCPGRMLYKFENENKAVYDAFERKGNTYYIKQSMRTDNSLCRNFHWPNEDGHSGTLSATNEEKTKEIIKMIEPDVKAIYWYK
;
A
#
# COMPACT_ATOMS: atom_id res chain seq x y z
N MET A 1 55.53 -1.68 39.38
CA MET A 1 55.10 -0.71 40.42
C MET A 1 55.50 0.67 39.91
N LYS A 2 54.68 1.65 39.53
CA LYS A 2 53.23 1.99 39.51
C LYS A 2 53.03 2.84 38.23
N ILE A 3 52.09 2.55 37.32
CA ILE A 3 50.66 2.93 37.28
C ILE A 3 50.38 4.44 37.07
N LEU A 4 49.94 4.75 35.83
CA LEU A 4 48.86 5.65 35.34
C LEU A 4 48.94 7.17 35.65
N LYS A 5 48.44 8.11 34.81
CA LYS A 5 47.31 8.06 33.85
C LYS A 5 47.37 9.24 32.86
N LEU A 6 46.84 9.02 31.65
CA LEU A 6 46.43 10.05 30.69
C LEU A 6 45.16 10.77 31.15
N SER A 7 45.07 12.06 30.85
CA SER A 7 43.83 12.71 30.39
C SER A 7 44.18 13.99 29.61
N ASP A 8 43.61 14.08 28.42
CA ASP A 8 43.15 15.30 27.73
C ASP A 8 44.11 16.19 26.92
N ILE A 9 43.90 16.15 25.58
CA ILE A 9 43.56 17.29 24.68
C ILE A 9 44.49 17.61 23.46
N PHE A 10 43.81 17.76 22.30
CA PHE A 10 44.15 18.25 20.94
C PHE A 10 44.83 17.28 19.95
N SER A 11 44.17 16.78 18.89
CA SER A 11 43.53 17.37 17.69
C SER A 11 44.47 17.51 16.48
N PHE A 12 43.88 17.37 15.28
CA PHE A 12 44.47 17.60 13.95
C PHE A 12 45.52 16.60 13.43
N ALA A 13 45.05 15.47 12.90
CA ALA A 13 45.58 14.86 11.67
C ALA A 13 44.77 13.60 11.34
N ASN A 14 43.87 13.62 10.35
CA ASN A 14 43.58 12.45 9.50
C ASN A 14 42.68 12.73 8.28
N THR A 15 42.55 13.97 7.83
CA THR A 15 41.78 14.31 6.61
C THR A 15 42.62 14.42 5.34
N LYS A 16 43.87 13.93 5.32
CA LYS A 16 44.78 14.05 4.15
C LYS A 16 45.29 12.72 3.56
N ARG A 17 44.74 11.57 3.99
CA ARG A 17 45.15 10.25 3.45
C ARG A 17 44.09 9.50 2.62
N ALA A 18 42.86 9.99 2.52
CA ALA A 18 41.84 9.37 1.66
C ALA A 18 41.80 9.92 0.22
N ILE A 19 42.39 11.09 -0.04
CA ILE A 19 42.33 11.78 -1.34
C ILE A 19 43.44 11.32 -2.31
N ALA A 20 44.47 10.61 -1.83
CA ALA A 20 45.57 10.12 -2.66
C ALA A 20 45.29 8.77 -3.36
N LEU A 21 44.19 8.08 -3.03
CA LEU A 21 43.83 6.78 -3.61
C LEU A 21 42.85 6.86 -4.80
N ILE A 22 42.24 8.03 -5.03
CA ILE A 22 41.27 8.24 -6.12
C ILE A 22 41.95 8.79 -7.41
N LEU A 23 43.19 9.28 -7.32
CA LEU A 23 43.94 9.82 -8.47
C LEU A 23 44.79 8.78 -9.24
N ALA A 24 44.82 7.52 -8.82
CA ALA A 24 45.62 6.47 -9.46
C ALA A 24 44.81 5.54 -10.40
N LEU A 25 43.48 5.65 -10.44
CA LEU A 25 42.62 4.84 -11.32
C LEU A 25 42.12 5.60 -12.57
N ALA A 26 42.46 6.89 -12.72
CA ALA A 26 42.08 7.72 -13.86
C ALA A 26 43.17 7.84 -14.95
N MET A 27 44.22 7.01 -14.92
CA MET A 27 45.29 7.01 -15.94
C MET A 27 45.54 5.61 -16.51
N LEU A 28 44.51 4.99 -17.08
CA LEU A 28 44.65 3.76 -17.89
C LEU A 28 43.59 3.67 -18.99
N VAL A 29 43.37 4.76 -19.71
CA VAL A 29 42.83 4.70 -21.08
C VAL A 29 43.68 5.65 -21.92
N LEU A 30 44.55 5.06 -22.74
CA LEU A 30 45.07 5.55 -24.03
C LEU A 30 46.42 4.87 -24.32
N ALA A 31 46.41 3.92 -25.25
CA ALA A 31 47.43 3.72 -26.31
C ALA A 31 47.46 2.25 -26.73
N GLY A 32 47.16 1.99 -28.00
CA GLY A 32 47.30 0.64 -28.56
C GLY A 32 46.78 0.47 -29.98
N CYS A 33 47.09 1.40 -30.89
CA CYS A 33 46.97 1.12 -32.32
C CYS A 33 47.97 0.02 -32.71
N ASN A 34 47.53 -1.05 -33.39
CA ASN A 34 48.19 -1.41 -34.64
C ASN A 34 47.36 -2.28 -35.59
N LYS A 35 47.67 -2.05 -36.86
CA LYS A 35 47.09 -2.54 -38.11
C LYS A 35 47.21 -4.06 -38.30
N ASN A 36 46.27 -4.64 -39.05
CA ASN A 36 46.64 -5.40 -40.25
C ASN A 36 45.52 -5.41 -41.31
N LYS A 37 45.94 -5.10 -42.53
CA LYS A 37 45.19 -5.17 -43.79
C LYS A 37 45.06 -6.63 -44.23
N ASN A 38 43.97 -6.98 -44.91
CA ASN A 38 43.98 -7.32 -46.34
C ASN A 38 42.61 -7.85 -46.82
N ASN A 39 42.19 -7.31 -47.97
CA ASN A 39 41.57 -7.97 -49.13
C ASN A 39 40.29 -8.80 -48.91
N THR A 40 39.23 -8.74 -49.72
CA THR A 40 39.05 -8.27 -51.11
C THR A 40 37.56 -8.40 -51.46
N SER A 41 37.06 -7.47 -52.29
CA SER A 41 36.06 -7.66 -53.37
C SER A 41 34.66 -8.21 -52.99
N SER A 42 33.52 -7.73 -53.51
CA SER A 42 33.27 -7.23 -54.86
C SER A 42 31.84 -6.67 -54.96
N LYS A 43 31.71 -5.57 -55.72
CA LYS A 43 30.75 -5.30 -56.82
C LYS A 43 29.26 -5.22 -56.48
N ASP A 44 28.66 -4.04 -56.58
CA ASP A 44 28.17 -3.34 -57.80
C ASP A 44 26.67 -3.63 -58.00
N ASN A 45 25.83 -2.60 -57.86
CA ASN A 45 25.22 -1.97 -59.02
C ASN A 45 24.35 -0.75 -58.63
N THR A 46 24.84 0.40 -59.08
CA THR A 46 24.10 1.61 -59.47
C THR A 46 22.97 1.28 -60.45
N SER A 47 21.77 1.85 -60.37
CA SER A 47 21.30 3.16 -60.88
C SER A 47 19.77 2.95 -61.07
N SER A 48 18.82 3.88 -61.11
CA SER A 48 18.76 5.31 -61.45
C SER A 48 17.29 5.75 -61.28
N GLY A 49 17.03 7.04 -61.11
CA GLY A 49 15.85 7.66 -61.73
C GLY A 49 14.74 8.19 -60.81
N SER A 50 14.95 9.42 -60.34
CA SER A 50 13.99 10.54 -60.19
C SER A 50 12.48 10.27 -60.02
N SER A 51 11.87 10.86 -58.99
CA SER A 51 11.24 12.20 -59.05
C SER A 51 10.34 12.43 -57.83
N GLN A 52 10.34 13.69 -57.38
CA GLN A 52 9.57 14.26 -56.28
C GLN A 52 8.06 14.07 -56.47
N THR A 53 7.30 13.85 -55.38
CA THR A 53 6.51 14.90 -54.70
C THR A 53 5.64 14.34 -53.56
N THR A 54 5.89 14.87 -52.37
CA THR A 54 4.96 15.27 -51.29
C THR A 54 3.86 14.32 -50.77
N SER A 55 4.14 13.84 -49.56
CA SER A 55 3.33 13.91 -48.32
C SER A 55 2.01 13.15 -48.21
N ALA A 56 2.05 12.02 -47.49
CA ALA A 56 1.14 11.65 -46.41
C ALA A 56 1.76 10.49 -45.59
N ASP A 57 1.50 10.52 -44.29
CA ASP A 57 1.34 9.39 -43.35
C ASP A 57 2.49 8.41 -43.03
N ASP A 58 2.73 8.34 -41.71
CA ASP A 58 2.89 7.15 -40.86
C ASP A 58 4.18 6.29 -40.86
N GLN A 59 4.47 5.85 -39.63
CA GLN A 59 5.32 4.73 -39.19
C GLN A 59 6.85 4.83 -39.23
N ASN A 60 7.45 4.73 -38.04
CA ASN A 60 8.30 3.60 -37.59
C ASN A 60 8.80 3.93 -36.17
N ALA A 61 8.59 3.12 -35.12
CA ALA A 61 9.03 1.73 -34.96
C ALA A 61 10.51 1.55 -35.32
N SER A 62 11.37 1.67 -34.32
CA SER A 62 12.69 1.06 -34.34
C SER A 62 12.95 0.44 -32.98
N ASP A 63 12.89 -0.89 -32.99
CA ASP A 63 13.57 -1.76 -32.06
C ASP A 63 15.05 -1.35 -31.95
N GLU A 64 15.54 -1.18 -30.73
CA GLU A 64 16.94 -1.43 -30.42
C GLU A 64 17.00 -2.48 -29.32
N ALA A 65 17.59 -3.61 -29.70
CA ALA A 65 17.92 -4.74 -28.86
C ALA A 65 19.02 -4.34 -27.87
N GLU A 66 18.84 -4.68 -26.59
CA GLU A 66 19.91 -4.64 -25.60
C GLU A 66 20.28 -6.07 -25.17
N ASP A 67 21.53 -6.36 -25.51
CA ASP A 67 22.48 -7.38 -25.08
C ASP A 67 22.06 -8.36 -23.97
N GLU A 68 22.15 -9.65 -24.30
CA GLU A 68 22.22 -10.75 -23.35
C GLU A 68 23.56 -10.71 -22.61
N THR A 69 23.53 -10.51 -21.30
CA THR A 69 24.61 -11.00 -20.43
C THR A 69 24.05 -11.88 -19.32
N ASP A 70 24.61 -13.08 -19.28
CA ASP A 70 24.30 -14.25 -18.48
C ASP A 70 24.81 -14.08 -17.04
N ASP A 71 23.92 -13.80 -16.08
CA ASP A 71 24.26 -13.79 -14.66
C ASP A 71 24.08 -15.19 -14.04
N THR A 72 25.11 -16.01 -14.22
CA THR A 72 25.34 -17.23 -13.44
C THR A 72 25.82 -16.87 -12.03
N TYR A 73 24.92 -16.89 -11.04
CA TYR A 73 25.31 -16.76 -9.63
C TYR A 73 26.07 -18.02 -9.17
N THR A 74 27.39 -17.91 -9.09
CA THR A 74 28.27 -18.90 -8.43
C THR A 74 28.74 -18.33 -7.09
N PRO A 75 28.63 -19.06 -5.95
CA PRO A 75 29.02 -18.54 -4.65
C PRO A 75 30.55 -18.41 -4.53
N GLY A 76 31.05 -17.18 -4.48
CA GLY A 76 32.46 -16.89 -4.22
C GLY A 76 32.80 -17.03 -2.74
N THR A 77 33.67 -17.98 -2.42
CA THR A 77 34.34 -18.09 -1.12
C THR A 77 35.41 -17.00 -1.00
N SER A 78 35.24 -16.07 -0.07
CA SER A 78 36.35 -15.26 0.44
C SER A 78 36.29 -15.21 1.97
N THR A 79 37.33 -15.77 2.58
CA THR A 79 37.55 -15.82 4.02
C THR A 79 37.95 -14.43 4.52
N SER A 80 36.97 -13.69 5.05
CA SER A 80 37.23 -12.66 6.05
C SER A 80 36.73 -13.19 7.39
N ALA A 81 37.56 -13.08 8.43
CA ALA A 81 37.25 -13.61 9.75
C ALA A 81 35.99 -12.92 10.29
N TYR A 82 34.89 -13.67 10.36
CA TYR A 82 33.67 -13.27 11.04
C TYR A 82 33.99 -13.02 12.52
N ILE A 83 33.94 -11.76 12.95
CA ILE A 83 33.90 -11.42 14.37
C ILE A 83 32.42 -11.48 14.75
N ASP A 84 32.06 -12.53 15.48
CA ASP A 84 30.75 -12.67 16.11
C ASP A 84 30.56 -11.53 17.14
N PRO A 85 29.66 -10.56 16.90
CA PRO A 85 29.43 -9.46 17.83
C PRO A 85 28.75 -9.91 19.14
N LEU A 86 28.37 -11.19 19.26
CA LEU A 86 27.75 -11.78 20.45
C LEU A 86 28.75 -12.59 21.31
N LYS A 87 30.05 -12.58 20.97
CA LYS A 87 31.07 -13.26 21.77
C LYS A 87 31.55 -12.41 22.95
N GLY A 88 30.64 -12.18 23.89
CA GLY A 88 30.90 -11.72 25.24
C GLY A 88 29.84 -12.32 26.14
N GLU A 89 30.22 -12.82 27.32
CA GLU A 89 29.24 -13.32 28.30
C GLU A 89 28.25 -12.20 28.64
N ILE A 90 27.05 -12.28 28.06
CA ILE A 90 25.94 -11.42 28.44
C ILE A 90 25.43 -11.96 29.78
N SER A 91 25.87 -11.32 30.85
CA SER A 91 25.17 -11.39 32.14
C SER A 91 23.81 -10.72 31.96
N VAL A 92 22.78 -11.51 31.68
CA VAL A 92 21.39 -11.08 31.78
C VAL A 92 21.10 -10.80 33.26
N ASP A 93 21.04 -9.51 33.60
CA ASP A 93 20.51 -9.05 34.87
C ASP A 93 19.02 -9.43 34.91
N PRO A 94 18.57 -10.33 35.79
CA PRO A 94 17.17 -10.75 35.87
C PRO A 94 16.40 -9.71 36.67
N VAL A 95 16.34 -8.49 36.14
CA VAL A 95 15.33 -7.53 36.55
C VAL A 95 14.38 -7.41 35.38
N VAL A 96 13.46 -8.38 35.29
CA VAL A 96 12.15 -8.14 34.71
C VAL A 96 11.60 -6.96 35.49
N SER A 97 11.77 -5.76 34.93
CA SER A 97 11.17 -4.56 35.49
C SER A 97 9.69 -4.87 35.62
N LYS A 98 9.16 -4.73 36.84
CA LYS A 98 7.71 -4.74 37.11
C LYS A 98 7.00 -4.14 35.91
N GLU A 99 6.16 -4.96 35.27
CA GLU A 99 5.39 -4.64 34.07
C GLU A 99 4.79 -3.24 34.22
N THR A 100 5.48 -2.25 33.66
CA THR A 100 4.88 -0.95 33.41
C THR A 100 3.83 -1.20 32.34
N LEU A 101 2.57 -0.93 32.67
CA LEU A 101 1.50 -0.68 31.71
C LEU A 101 2.11 -0.07 30.44
N ARG A 102 1.83 -0.65 29.26
CA ARG A 102 2.32 -0.05 28.02
C ARG A 102 1.89 1.43 28.01
N LYS A 103 2.77 2.32 27.55
CA LYS A 103 2.49 3.78 27.52
C LYS A 103 1.23 4.12 26.69
N ASP A 104 0.84 3.23 25.78
CA ASP A 104 -0.35 3.32 24.92
C ASP A 104 -1.64 2.79 25.58
N ALA A 105 -1.57 2.13 26.73
CA ALA A 105 -2.76 1.56 27.41
C ALA A 105 -3.77 2.63 27.86
N SER A 106 -3.36 3.91 27.93
CA SER A 106 -4.24 5.06 28.21
C SER A 106 -4.54 5.91 26.98
N GLU A 107 -4.07 5.52 25.79
CA GLU A 107 -4.32 6.28 24.57
C GLU A 107 -5.76 6.10 24.10
N THR A 108 -6.52 7.19 24.13
CA THR A 108 -7.86 7.26 23.55
C THR A 108 -7.83 8.13 22.31
N TYR A 109 -8.26 7.61 21.17
CA TYR A 109 -8.34 8.38 19.93
C TYR A 109 -9.53 9.35 19.98
N VAL A 110 -9.25 10.64 19.81
CA VAL A 110 -10.21 11.73 20.04
C VAL A 110 -11.01 12.03 18.78
N VAL A 111 -10.43 11.81 17.59
CA VAL A 111 -11.10 12.09 16.33
C VAL A 111 -11.69 10.82 15.73
N ASP A 112 -13.00 10.85 15.51
CA ASP A 112 -13.70 9.85 14.71
C ASP A 112 -13.39 10.12 13.22
N PRO A 113 -12.72 9.20 12.51
CA PRO A 113 -12.34 9.38 11.10
C PRO A 113 -13.54 9.61 10.18
N SER A 114 -14.75 9.18 10.57
CA SER A 114 -15.94 9.43 9.78
C SER A 114 -16.22 10.94 9.65
N ASN A 115 -15.75 11.73 10.62
CA ASN A 115 -15.79 13.19 10.60
C ASN A 115 -14.78 13.83 9.64
N LEU A 116 -13.70 13.11 9.31
CA LEU A 116 -12.65 13.56 8.39
C LEU A 116 -13.06 13.34 6.91
N CYS A 117 -13.96 12.39 6.69
CA CYS A 117 -14.54 12.07 5.38
C CYS A 117 -15.62 13.08 4.89
N TYR A 118 -15.83 14.23 5.55
CA TYR A 118 -16.87 15.21 5.20
C TYR A 118 -16.43 16.41 4.35
N LYS A 119 -15.17 16.49 3.91
CA LYS A 119 -14.74 17.60 3.03
C LYS A 119 -15.61 17.71 1.77
N TYR A 120 -16.22 16.61 1.36
CA TYR A 120 -17.09 16.53 0.19
C TYR A 120 -18.47 16.01 0.58
N LYS A 121 -19.50 16.53 -0.10
CA LYS A 121 -20.88 16.04 0.01
C LYS A 121 -21.22 15.21 -1.22
N GLY A 122 -21.43 13.92 -1.00
CA GLY A 122 -21.90 12.97 -2.01
C GLY A 122 -23.42 12.78 -1.91
N TYR A 123 -23.96 11.90 -2.74
CA TYR A 123 -25.40 11.68 -2.90
C TYR A 123 -25.87 10.32 -2.39
N ALA A 124 -24.95 9.41 -2.04
CA ALA A 124 -25.24 8.11 -1.43
C ALA A 124 -25.13 8.12 0.10
N GLN A 125 -25.43 9.26 0.74
CA GLN A 125 -25.16 9.46 2.16
C GLN A 125 -25.94 8.50 3.05
N LYS A 126 -27.20 8.21 2.71
CA LYS A 126 -28.05 7.30 3.47
C LYS A 126 -27.52 5.87 3.42
N GLU A 127 -27.14 5.41 2.24
CA GLU A 127 -26.57 4.09 2.01
C GLU A 127 -25.22 3.95 2.70
N ARG A 128 -24.39 5.00 2.62
CA ARG A 128 -23.11 5.08 3.34
C ARG A 128 -23.30 5.00 4.86
N ASP A 129 -24.17 5.82 5.44
CA ASP A 129 -24.35 5.87 6.90
C ASP A 129 -24.88 4.56 7.45
N LYS A 130 -25.77 3.90 6.69
CA LYS A 130 -26.25 2.56 7.04
C LYS A 130 -25.11 1.54 7.04
N LEU A 131 -24.34 1.44 5.94
CA LEU A 131 -23.28 0.45 5.83
C LEU A 131 -22.14 0.73 6.83
N LEU A 132 -21.77 1.99 7.02
CA LEU A 132 -20.77 2.39 8.00
C LEU A 132 -21.20 2.02 9.43
N ASP A 133 -22.46 2.23 9.80
CA ASP A 133 -23.00 1.82 11.10
C ASP A 133 -22.94 0.30 11.28
N GLU A 134 -23.34 -0.47 10.26
CA GLU A 134 -23.27 -1.94 10.27
C GLU A 134 -21.82 -2.44 10.48
N ILE A 135 -20.85 -1.79 9.83
CA ILE A 135 -19.42 -2.10 9.96
C ILE A 135 -18.90 -1.69 11.33
N LEU A 136 -19.08 -0.44 11.77
CA LEU A 136 -18.49 0.04 13.02
C LEU A 136 -19.08 -0.65 14.26
N ASN A 137 -20.37 -0.99 14.22
CA ASN A 137 -21.09 -1.61 15.32
C ASN A 137 -21.23 -3.14 15.20
N THR A 138 -20.42 -3.78 14.34
CA THR A 138 -20.36 -5.25 14.27
C THR A 138 -20.04 -5.86 15.65
N PRO A 139 -20.86 -6.80 16.15
CA PRO A 139 -20.59 -7.52 17.39
C PRO A 139 -19.30 -8.34 17.36
N ASN A 140 -18.80 -8.72 18.54
CA ASN A 140 -17.59 -9.51 18.72
C ASN A 140 -17.52 -10.76 17.83
N THR A 141 -16.31 -11.12 17.44
CA THR A 141 -16.00 -12.17 16.45
C THR A 141 -16.66 -13.51 16.74
N LEU A 142 -16.77 -13.89 18.03
CA LEU A 142 -17.44 -15.14 18.44
C LEU A 142 -18.96 -15.20 18.13
N LYS A 143 -19.57 -14.09 17.72
CA LYS A 143 -20.95 -14.10 17.20
C LYS A 143 -21.05 -14.73 15.80
N TYR A 144 -20.01 -14.59 14.99
CA TYR A 144 -19.99 -15.01 13.58
C TYR A 144 -19.14 -16.26 13.37
N TYR A 145 -18.09 -16.42 14.17
CA TYR A 145 -17.14 -17.52 14.06
C TYR A 145 -17.20 -18.37 15.32
N THR A 146 -17.51 -19.65 15.16
CA THR A 146 -17.60 -20.60 16.27
C THR A 146 -16.32 -21.43 16.34
N PRO A 147 -15.57 -21.38 17.47
CA PRO A 147 -14.42 -22.25 17.67
C PRO A 147 -14.81 -23.72 17.58
N LYS A 148 -14.04 -24.49 16.81
CA LYS A 148 -14.24 -25.94 16.71
C LYS A 148 -13.90 -26.59 18.06
N LYS A 149 -14.44 -27.80 18.30
CA LYS A 149 -14.12 -28.57 19.50
C LYS A 149 -12.59 -28.77 19.61
N GLY A 150 -12.00 -28.33 20.71
CA GLY A 150 -10.57 -28.45 20.99
C GLY A 150 -9.73 -27.23 20.58
N ALA A 151 -10.30 -26.27 19.86
CA ALA A 151 -9.66 -24.98 19.61
C ALA A 151 -9.52 -24.18 20.90
N LYS A 152 -8.40 -23.47 21.04
CA LYS A 152 -8.15 -22.52 22.12
C LYS A 152 -8.58 -21.11 21.69
N ILE A 153 -8.97 -20.32 22.68
CA ILE A 153 -9.27 -18.90 22.51
C ILE A 153 -8.28 -18.15 23.38
N TYR A 154 -7.43 -17.35 22.76
CA TYR A 154 -6.49 -16.49 23.42
C TYR A 154 -7.00 -15.05 23.42
N TYR A 155 -6.81 -14.36 24.54
CA TYR A 155 -7.24 -13.00 24.76
C TYR A 155 -6.02 -12.10 24.90
N VAL A 156 -6.08 -10.93 24.28
CA VAL A 156 -5.03 -9.91 24.32
C VAL A 156 -5.65 -8.59 24.79
N SER A 157 -5.06 -7.96 25.81
CA SER A 157 -5.48 -6.69 26.39
C SER A 157 -4.25 -5.89 26.83
N PRO A 158 -4.18 -4.56 26.59
CA PRO A 158 -3.10 -3.73 27.13
C PRO A 158 -2.98 -3.74 28.66
N SER A 159 -4.03 -4.18 29.36
CA SER A 159 -4.05 -4.34 30.82
C SER A 159 -3.61 -5.72 31.32
N GLY A 160 -3.36 -6.66 30.39
CA GLY A 160 -2.93 -8.03 30.66
C GLY A 160 -1.46 -8.16 31.04
N SER A 161 -0.94 -9.40 31.00
CA SER A 161 0.46 -9.74 31.23
C SER A 161 0.96 -10.74 30.20
N ASN A 162 2.15 -10.52 29.62
CA ASN A 162 2.75 -11.49 28.68
C ASN A 162 3.27 -12.76 29.38
N THR A 163 3.21 -12.83 30.71
CA THR A 163 3.51 -14.05 31.48
C THR A 163 2.27 -14.88 31.78
N ALA A 164 1.07 -14.36 31.49
CA ALA A 164 -0.18 -15.09 31.60
C ALA A 164 -0.38 -16.06 30.42
N ASP A 165 -1.30 -17.00 30.56
CA ASP A 165 -1.57 -18.01 29.52
C ASP A 165 -2.43 -17.49 28.37
N GLY A 166 -3.10 -16.34 28.55
CA GLY A 166 -4.00 -15.76 27.57
C GLY A 166 -5.35 -16.46 27.45
N LEU A 167 -5.69 -17.46 28.26
CA LEU A 167 -6.85 -18.34 28.02
C LEU A 167 -8.18 -17.80 28.57
N SER A 168 -8.17 -16.65 29.24
CA SER A 168 -9.37 -15.90 29.62
C SER A 168 -9.14 -14.39 29.51
N PRO A 169 -10.20 -13.56 29.46
CA PRO A 169 -10.06 -12.11 29.54
C PRO A 169 -9.27 -11.61 30.76
N GLU A 170 -9.40 -12.27 31.91
CA GLU A 170 -8.71 -11.94 33.17
C GLU A 170 -7.22 -12.34 33.15
N THR A 171 -6.84 -13.24 32.25
CA THR A 171 -5.48 -13.75 32.07
C THR A 171 -4.92 -13.40 30.69
N ALA A 172 -5.44 -12.33 30.08
CA ALA A 172 -5.07 -11.90 28.75
C ALA A 172 -3.58 -11.55 28.63
N LEU A 173 -3.02 -11.79 27.44
CA LEU A 173 -1.68 -11.34 27.07
C LEU A 173 -1.65 -9.82 26.93
N MET A 174 -0.53 -9.19 27.31
CA MET A 174 -0.42 -7.72 27.30
C MET A 174 -0.26 -7.13 25.89
N THR A 175 0.45 -7.84 25.03
CA THR A 175 0.97 -7.29 23.76
C THR A 175 0.74 -8.23 22.60
N VAL A 176 0.77 -7.65 21.39
CA VAL A 176 0.82 -8.41 20.14
C VAL A 176 2.01 -9.37 20.10
N ASP A 177 3.16 -8.98 20.64
CA ASP A 177 4.37 -9.82 20.66
C ASP A 177 4.22 -11.03 21.56
N GLY A 178 3.40 -10.92 22.61
CA GLY A 178 3.04 -12.05 23.47
C GLY A 178 2.38 -13.19 22.68
N VAL A 179 1.66 -12.87 21.60
CA VAL A 179 1.02 -13.87 20.74
C VAL A 179 2.06 -14.78 20.07
N TYR A 180 3.26 -14.28 19.75
CA TYR A 180 4.33 -15.10 19.15
C TYR A 180 4.92 -16.14 20.11
N SER A 181 4.64 -16.03 21.42
CA SER A 181 5.03 -17.06 22.39
C SER A 181 4.04 -18.21 22.50
N LEU A 182 2.87 -18.08 21.88
CA LEU A 182 1.83 -19.09 21.87
C LEU A 182 2.13 -20.19 20.84
N ASP A 183 1.84 -21.42 21.22
CA ASP A 183 1.76 -22.56 20.30
C ASP A 183 0.37 -22.56 19.63
N LEU A 184 0.19 -21.65 18.67
CA LEU A 184 -1.05 -21.50 17.92
C LEU A 184 -1.26 -22.67 16.96
N GLN A 185 -2.45 -23.25 17.01
CA GLN A 185 -2.85 -24.37 16.16
C GLN A 185 -3.99 -23.95 15.23
N ALA A 186 -4.09 -24.60 14.06
CA ALA A 186 -5.18 -24.35 13.13
C ALA A 186 -6.55 -24.57 13.82
N GLY A 187 -7.43 -23.58 13.72
CA GLY A 187 -8.71 -23.52 14.41
C GLY A 187 -8.74 -22.67 15.67
N ASP A 188 -7.57 -22.24 16.19
CA ASP A 188 -7.47 -21.35 17.34
C ASP A 188 -7.94 -19.92 17.02
N PHE A 189 -8.23 -19.17 18.09
CA PHE A 189 -8.68 -17.79 18.04
C PHE A 189 -7.73 -16.90 18.85
N VAL A 190 -7.38 -15.73 18.30
CA VAL A 190 -6.70 -14.65 19.02
C VAL A 190 -7.61 -13.43 18.99
N LEU A 191 -8.16 -13.09 20.15
CA LEU A 191 -9.14 -12.01 20.29
C LEU A 191 -8.51 -10.83 21.02
N PHE A 192 -8.60 -9.65 20.41
CA PHE A 192 -8.09 -8.39 20.95
C PHE A 192 -9.20 -7.60 21.63
N GLU A 193 -8.90 -7.03 22.79
CA GLU A 193 -9.85 -6.28 23.58
C GLU A 193 -10.30 -5.02 22.82
N ARG A 194 -11.61 -4.79 22.77
CA ARG A 194 -12.22 -3.58 22.23
C ARG A 194 -11.85 -2.35 23.07
N ASP A 195 -11.96 -1.19 22.44
CA ASP A 195 -11.55 0.12 23.00
C ASP A 195 -10.07 0.19 23.39
N SER A 196 -9.23 -0.64 22.77
CA SER A 196 -7.79 -0.71 23.01
C SER A 196 -6.98 -0.34 21.79
N VAL A 197 -5.75 0.15 22.04
CA VAL A 197 -4.75 0.48 21.02
C VAL A 197 -3.59 -0.52 21.09
N TYR A 198 -3.14 -0.95 19.91
CA TYR A 198 -1.99 -1.83 19.72
C TYR A 198 -1.03 -1.17 18.71
N ARG A 199 -0.02 -0.48 19.23
CA ARG A 199 1.05 0.07 18.38
C ARG A 199 2.00 -1.04 17.92
N LEU A 200 2.26 -1.07 16.62
CA LEU A 200 3.14 -2.03 15.98
C LEU A 200 4.52 -1.41 15.74
N ALA A 201 5.56 -2.17 16.07
CA ALA A 201 6.94 -1.84 15.70
C ALA A 201 7.36 -2.41 14.34
N GLY A 202 6.50 -3.27 13.77
CA GLY A 202 6.65 -3.94 12.48
C GLY A 202 5.38 -4.76 12.18
N ARG A 203 5.38 -5.50 11.08
CA ARG A 203 4.19 -6.28 10.68
C ARG A 203 3.81 -7.37 11.68
N PHE A 204 2.51 -7.67 11.77
CA PHE A 204 2.00 -8.82 12.51
C PHE A 204 1.92 -10.05 11.60
N TYR A 205 2.68 -11.10 11.91
CA TYR A 205 2.67 -12.35 11.13
C TYR A 205 1.49 -13.23 11.53
N LEU A 206 0.68 -13.59 10.53
CA LEU A 206 -0.48 -14.45 10.72
C LEU A 206 -0.09 -15.93 10.64
N THR A 207 -0.68 -16.72 11.54
CA THR A 207 -0.53 -18.19 11.58
C THR A 207 -1.65 -18.86 10.80
N GLU A 208 -1.30 -19.90 10.03
CA GLU A 208 -2.22 -20.72 9.25
C GLU A 208 -3.40 -21.23 10.07
N GLY A 209 -4.61 -21.15 9.52
CA GLY A 209 -5.82 -21.70 10.14
C GLY A 209 -6.35 -20.93 11.36
N VAL A 210 -5.74 -19.81 11.75
CA VAL A 210 -6.11 -19.05 12.96
C VAL A 210 -7.08 -17.91 12.62
N THR A 211 -8.01 -17.65 13.54
CA THR A 211 -8.91 -16.49 13.49
C THR A 211 -8.42 -15.38 14.41
N TYR A 212 -8.22 -14.18 13.87
CA TYR A 212 -7.85 -12.97 14.61
C TYR A 212 -9.05 -12.04 14.65
N GLY A 213 -9.47 -11.61 15.83
CA GLY A 213 -10.65 -10.76 15.93
C GLY A 213 -10.79 -10.00 17.23
N SER A 214 -12.02 -9.68 17.65
CA SER A 214 -12.28 -8.83 18.80
C SER A 214 -13.18 -9.44 19.88
N TYR A 215 -12.97 -9.00 21.12
CA TYR A 215 -13.83 -9.28 22.28
C TYR A 215 -14.02 -8.03 23.17
N GLY A 216 -14.99 -8.08 24.09
CA GLY A 216 -15.25 -6.98 25.01
C GLY A 216 -16.29 -5.98 24.48
N THR A 217 -16.16 -4.71 24.85
CA THR A 217 -17.13 -3.65 24.56
C THR A 217 -16.44 -2.38 24.04
N GLY A 218 -17.16 -1.53 23.33
CA GLY A 218 -16.64 -0.25 22.82
C GLY A 218 -16.20 -0.34 21.36
N LYS A 219 -15.27 0.53 20.95
CA LYS A 219 -14.76 0.60 19.57
C LYS A 219 -13.95 -0.65 19.21
N LYS A 220 -13.76 -0.93 17.93
CA LYS A 220 -12.90 -2.04 17.48
C LYS A 220 -11.47 -1.88 18.04
N PRO A 221 -10.76 -2.98 18.35
CA PRO A 221 -9.33 -2.91 18.68
C PRO A 221 -8.57 -2.24 17.54
N MET A 222 -7.74 -1.24 17.86
CA MET A 222 -7.06 -0.41 16.87
C MET A 222 -5.57 -0.74 16.78
N PHE A 223 -5.13 -1.18 15.62
CA PHE A 223 -3.73 -1.43 15.29
C PHE A 223 -3.14 -0.22 14.58
N LEU A 224 -2.04 0.32 15.11
CA LEU A 224 -1.37 1.50 14.58
C LEU A 224 0.03 1.14 14.11
N GLY A 225 0.34 1.38 12.83
CA GLY A 225 1.69 1.26 12.29
C GLY A 225 2.62 2.43 12.62
N SER A 226 2.10 3.45 13.29
CA SER A 226 2.91 4.51 13.89
C SER A 226 3.34 4.06 15.29
N PRO A 227 4.65 4.00 15.58
CA PRO A 227 5.16 3.42 16.82
C PRO A 227 4.88 4.28 18.06
N ARG A 228 4.53 5.56 17.87
CA ARG A 228 4.14 6.50 18.93
C ARG A 228 3.52 7.76 18.33
N ASN A 229 2.80 8.53 19.15
CA ASN A 229 2.39 9.87 18.78
C ASN A 229 3.58 10.86 18.85
N PHE A 230 4.09 11.27 17.69
CA PHE A 230 5.25 12.18 17.56
C PHE A 230 4.95 13.63 17.93
N ALA A 231 3.69 14.02 18.18
CA ALA A 231 3.40 15.32 18.78
C ALA A 231 3.97 15.43 20.21
N LYS A 232 4.20 14.29 20.89
CA LYS A 232 4.76 14.25 22.25
C LYS A 232 6.29 14.25 22.28
N ASP A 233 6.95 14.20 21.12
CA ASP A 233 8.41 14.25 21.03
C ASP A 233 8.96 15.67 21.16
N VAL A 234 10.27 15.75 21.41
CA VAL A 234 10.99 17.02 21.53
C VAL A 234 11.40 17.52 20.13
N TRP A 235 10.50 18.27 19.51
CA TRP A 235 10.77 18.99 18.26
C TRP A 235 11.77 20.12 18.48
N LYS A 236 12.90 20.05 17.78
CA LYS A 236 13.99 21.04 17.83
C LYS A 236 13.93 21.94 16.60
N PRO A 237 14.25 23.24 16.72
CA PRO A 237 14.38 24.10 15.55
C PRO A 237 15.57 23.63 14.71
N SER A 238 15.38 23.60 13.38
CA SER A 238 16.48 23.42 12.42
C SER A 238 17.14 24.77 12.11
N THR A 239 18.18 24.76 11.26
CA THR A 239 18.79 25.99 10.73
C THR A 239 17.91 26.72 9.73
N LYS A 240 16.91 26.04 9.14
CA LYS A 240 15.94 26.66 8.23
C LYS A 240 14.75 27.18 9.03
N LYS A 241 14.38 28.44 8.79
CA LYS A 241 13.24 29.10 9.45
C LYS A 241 11.97 28.26 9.30
N ASN A 242 11.17 28.18 10.37
CA ASN A 242 9.92 27.44 10.47
C ASN A 242 10.04 25.92 10.29
N VAL A 243 11.26 25.38 10.17
CA VAL A 243 11.47 23.94 10.04
C VAL A 243 11.96 23.38 11.37
N TRP A 244 11.26 22.36 11.83
CA TRP A 244 11.53 21.64 13.07
C TRP A 244 11.92 20.21 12.76
N TYR A 245 12.64 19.56 13.66
CA TYR A 245 12.99 18.15 13.50
C TYR A 245 13.00 17.38 14.81
N ILE A 246 12.85 16.07 14.68
CA ILE A 246 13.05 15.08 15.74
C ILE A 246 14.12 14.08 15.31
N SER A 247 14.69 13.36 16.27
CA SER A 247 15.40 12.11 15.94
C SER A 247 14.37 11.04 15.60
N TYR A 248 14.61 10.34 14.50
CA TYR A 248 13.71 9.33 13.96
C TYR A 248 14.56 8.16 13.46
N MET A 249 14.57 7.07 14.24
CA MET A 249 15.40 5.87 14.01
C MET A 249 14.59 4.69 13.46
N ASN A 250 13.40 4.95 12.90
CA ASN A 250 12.55 3.89 12.34
C ASN A 250 12.82 3.74 10.84
N THR A 251 12.12 2.79 10.21
CA THR A 251 12.06 2.66 8.75
C THR A 251 11.53 3.94 8.10
N PHE A 252 11.78 4.11 6.80
CA PHE A 252 11.39 5.29 6.03
C PHE A 252 9.93 5.72 6.35
N PRO A 253 9.68 7.01 6.63
CA PRO A 253 8.35 7.49 6.96
C PRO A 253 7.49 7.58 5.70
N CYS A 254 6.56 6.64 5.55
CA CYS A 254 5.72 6.49 4.37
C CYS A 254 4.62 7.56 4.28
N GLY A 255 4.09 7.96 5.43
CA GLY A 255 3.04 8.96 5.56
C GLY A 255 3.13 9.67 6.91
N MET A 256 2.57 10.87 6.97
CA MET A 256 2.46 11.67 8.20
C MET A 256 1.03 12.19 8.31
N PHE A 257 0.39 11.93 9.44
CA PHE A 257 -1.02 12.23 9.69
C PHE A 257 -1.11 13.08 10.95
N LEU A 258 -1.56 14.32 10.80
CA LEU A 258 -1.59 15.32 11.87
C LEU A 258 -3.02 15.48 12.39
N ASN A 259 -3.17 15.62 13.70
CA ASN A 259 -4.46 15.58 14.39
C ASN A 259 -5.34 14.44 13.86
N ASP A 260 -4.82 13.22 13.94
CA ASP A 260 -5.60 12.02 13.64
C ASP A 260 -6.06 11.91 12.17
N GLY A 261 -5.45 12.68 11.27
CA GLY A 261 -5.78 12.72 9.84
C GLY A 261 -6.58 13.95 9.39
N GLU A 262 -6.77 14.96 10.25
CA GLU A 262 -7.33 16.26 9.83
C GLU A 262 -6.43 16.98 8.81
N GLU A 263 -5.12 16.87 8.98
CA GLU A 263 -4.11 17.35 8.05
C GLU A 263 -3.14 16.21 7.69
N PHE A 264 -2.58 16.26 6.48
CA PHE A 264 -1.65 15.24 5.98
C PHE A 264 -0.31 15.88 5.65
N GLY A 265 0.78 15.18 5.95
CA GLY A 265 2.10 15.57 5.50
C GLY A 265 2.28 15.43 3.99
N TYR A 266 3.12 16.27 3.41
CA TYR A 266 3.57 16.19 2.02
C TYR A 266 5.05 15.83 2.00
N LEU A 267 5.39 14.65 1.48
CA LEU A 267 6.77 14.20 1.41
C LEU A 267 7.54 15.05 0.41
N LYS A 268 8.67 15.59 0.84
CA LYS A 268 9.65 16.28 0.01
C LYS A 268 10.95 15.49 -0.04
N LEU A 269 11.62 15.52 -1.17
CA LEU A 269 12.88 14.79 -1.39
C LEU A 269 14.11 15.51 -0.81
N THR A 270 13.97 16.78 -0.42
CA THR A 270 15.07 17.56 0.16
C THR A 270 14.59 18.52 1.24
N LEU A 271 15.46 18.83 2.20
CA LEU A 271 15.21 19.87 3.21
C LEU A 271 14.92 21.25 2.59
N ARG A 272 15.51 21.54 1.43
CA ARG A 272 15.29 22.81 0.72
C ARG A 272 13.85 22.95 0.22
N ALA A 273 13.21 21.85 -0.17
CA ALA A 273 11.85 21.83 -0.71
C ALA A 273 10.75 21.97 0.36
N LEU A 274 11.11 22.05 1.66
CA LEU A 274 10.15 22.36 2.72
C LEU A 274 9.75 23.84 2.70
N GLU A 275 8.60 24.18 2.14
CA GLU A 275 8.20 25.58 1.87
C GLU A 275 6.84 25.95 2.49
N LYS A 276 5.97 24.98 2.74
CA LYS A 276 4.63 25.18 3.30
C LYS A 276 4.37 24.26 4.50
N ASN A 277 3.43 24.65 5.34
CA ASN A 277 2.98 23.84 6.47
C ASN A 277 2.66 22.42 6.00
N THR A 278 3.08 21.44 6.81
CA THR A 278 2.94 19.99 6.58
C THR A 278 3.90 19.39 5.54
N ASP A 279 4.73 20.17 4.87
CA ASP A 279 5.86 19.58 4.14
C ASP A 279 6.79 18.87 5.12
N PHE A 280 7.13 17.62 4.84
CA PHE A 280 8.08 16.85 5.63
C PHE A 280 9.17 16.23 4.78
N TYR A 281 10.33 16.01 5.39
CA TYR A 281 11.51 15.40 4.75
C TYR A 281 12.21 14.51 5.75
N TYR A 282 12.66 13.34 5.30
CA TYR A 282 13.44 12.43 6.10
C TYR A 282 14.89 12.40 5.61
N ASP A 283 15.80 12.76 6.52
CA ASP A 283 17.24 12.62 6.38
C ASP A 283 17.64 11.28 6.99
N GLU A 284 17.78 10.26 6.14
CA GLU A 284 18.11 8.89 6.55
C GLU A 284 19.51 8.81 7.17
N GLU A 285 20.51 9.48 6.59
CA GLU A 285 21.89 9.48 7.10
C GLU A 285 21.97 10.12 8.49
N GLY A 286 21.25 11.23 8.69
CA GLY A 286 21.17 11.92 9.98
C GLY A 286 20.17 11.32 10.96
N ALA A 287 19.34 10.35 10.53
CA ALA A 287 18.18 9.82 11.25
C ALA A 287 17.27 10.94 11.82
N ARG A 288 16.88 11.87 10.96
CA ARG A 288 16.08 13.06 11.32
C ARG A 288 14.87 13.23 10.43
N LEU A 289 13.72 13.37 11.08
CA LEU A 289 12.47 13.73 10.42
C LEU A 289 12.23 15.23 10.60
N TYR A 290 12.17 15.96 9.49
CA TYR A 290 11.92 17.40 9.44
C TYR A 290 10.49 17.70 9.04
N LEU A 291 9.90 18.75 9.61
CA LEU A 291 8.56 19.25 9.32
C LEU A 291 8.57 20.78 9.25
N TYR A 292 8.01 21.34 8.19
CA TYR A 292 7.73 22.78 8.13
C TYR A 292 6.45 23.09 8.91
N CYS A 293 6.56 24.00 9.89
CA CYS A 293 5.45 24.51 10.68
C CYS A 293 5.71 25.98 11.07
N ASP A 294 5.08 26.92 10.37
CA ASP A 294 5.15 28.36 10.68
C ASP A 294 4.25 28.79 11.85
N LYS A 295 3.32 27.92 12.24
CA LYS A 295 2.44 28.10 13.41
C LYS A 295 3.19 27.92 14.75
N GLY A 296 4.43 27.45 14.72
CA GLY A 296 5.27 27.23 15.90
C GLY A 296 5.78 25.79 16.01
N ASN A 297 6.20 25.41 17.21
CA ASN A 297 6.69 24.05 17.47
C ASN A 297 5.57 23.02 17.21
N PRO A 298 5.77 22.02 16.32
CA PRO A 298 4.73 21.06 15.96
C PRO A 298 4.11 20.31 17.15
N GLY A 299 4.90 20.00 18.18
CA GLY A 299 4.41 19.33 19.39
C GLY A 299 3.45 20.17 20.24
N ASN A 300 3.42 21.49 20.01
CA ASN A 300 2.43 22.41 20.63
C ASN A 300 1.26 22.73 19.70
N VAL A 301 1.44 22.60 18.38
CA VAL A 301 0.44 22.92 17.36
C VAL A 301 -0.54 21.78 17.16
N TYR A 302 -0.03 20.54 17.11
CA TYR A 302 -0.80 19.35 16.81
C TYR A 302 -1.02 18.50 18.08
N LYS A 303 -2.22 17.95 18.21
CA LYS A 303 -2.57 17.00 19.29
C LYS A 303 -1.93 15.64 19.06
N SER A 304 -1.87 15.24 17.79
CA SER A 304 -1.19 14.03 17.33
C SER A 304 -0.43 14.26 16.04
N ILE A 305 0.69 13.56 15.91
CA ILE A 305 1.46 13.42 14.67
C ILE A 305 1.79 11.94 14.58
N GLU A 306 1.08 11.21 13.72
CA GLU A 306 1.32 9.79 13.48
C GLU A 306 2.16 9.65 12.20
N VAL A 307 3.20 8.81 12.26
CA VAL A 307 4.13 8.62 11.15
C VAL A 307 4.20 7.14 10.84
N SER A 308 3.76 6.76 9.64
CA SER A 308 3.69 5.35 9.24
C SER A 308 5.06 4.79 8.86
N GLN A 309 5.26 3.53 9.21
CA GLN A 309 6.45 2.74 8.87
C GLN A 309 6.24 1.97 7.57
N SER A 310 7.33 1.67 6.85
CA SER A 310 7.33 0.86 5.62
C SER A 310 7.10 -0.63 5.88
N GLU A 311 5.93 -0.97 6.40
CA GLU A 311 5.50 -2.33 6.75
C GLU A 311 4.00 -2.51 6.44
N MET A 312 3.48 -3.74 6.58
CA MET A 312 2.04 -4.08 6.53
C MET A 312 1.49 -4.27 7.95
N THR A 313 0.18 -4.11 8.19
CA THR A 313 -0.37 -4.37 9.54
C THR A 313 -0.42 -5.87 9.81
N PHE A 314 -1.10 -6.62 8.95
CA PHE A 314 -1.17 -8.07 8.99
C PHE A 314 -0.56 -8.68 7.72
N TYR A 315 0.28 -9.70 7.90
CA TYR A 315 1.02 -10.31 6.82
C TYR A 315 0.89 -11.83 6.83
N LEU A 316 0.49 -12.40 5.70
CA LEU A 316 0.55 -13.83 5.44
C LEU A 316 1.82 -14.12 4.63
N GLY A 317 2.69 -14.97 5.17
CA GLY A 317 3.83 -15.51 4.43
C GLY A 317 3.37 -16.43 3.27
N THR A 318 4.31 -16.97 2.51
CA THR A 318 4.00 -17.89 1.41
C THR A 318 3.31 -19.16 1.89
N GLY A 319 2.20 -19.55 1.25
CA GLY A 319 1.51 -20.83 1.51
C GLY A 319 0.80 -20.92 2.87
N ILE A 320 0.42 -19.79 3.46
CA ILE A 320 -0.35 -19.71 4.70
C ILE A 320 -1.84 -19.65 4.36
N ASP A 321 -2.58 -20.71 4.69
CA ASP A 321 -3.97 -20.88 4.29
C ASP A 321 -4.95 -20.70 5.47
N ASN A 322 -6.24 -20.55 5.15
CA ASN A 322 -7.36 -20.64 6.09
C ASN A 322 -7.35 -19.62 7.25
N VAL A 323 -6.88 -18.40 7.01
CA VAL A 323 -6.79 -17.34 8.02
C VAL A 323 -8.02 -16.43 7.98
N THR A 324 -8.53 -16.03 9.14
CA THR A 324 -9.63 -15.03 9.24
C THR A 324 -9.16 -13.82 10.02
N ILE A 325 -9.41 -12.63 9.49
CA ILE A 325 -9.18 -11.35 10.17
C ILE A 325 -10.53 -10.64 10.23
N ASP A 326 -11.06 -10.44 11.43
CA ASP A 326 -12.42 -9.97 11.63
C ASP A 326 -12.49 -8.82 12.65
N ASN A 327 -13.28 -7.79 12.36
CA ASN A 327 -13.72 -6.81 13.36
C ASN A 327 -12.56 -6.07 14.07
N ILE A 328 -11.52 -5.71 13.30
CA ILE A 328 -10.33 -4.98 13.75
C ILE A 328 -10.22 -3.64 12.98
N ALA A 329 -9.69 -2.60 13.63
CA ALA A 329 -9.32 -1.34 12.98
C ALA A 329 -7.80 -1.28 12.74
N MET A 330 -7.37 -0.82 11.56
CA MET A 330 -5.96 -0.76 11.13
C MET A 330 -5.65 0.61 10.54
N ARG A 331 -4.61 1.29 11.04
CA ARG A 331 -4.20 2.61 10.54
C ARG A 331 -2.70 2.84 10.55
N TYR A 332 -2.27 3.81 9.74
CA TYR A 332 -0.92 4.39 9.74
C TYR A 332 0.19 3.39 9.46
N MET A 333 -0.03 2.56 8.44
CA MET A 333 0.92 1.55 8.01
C MET A 333 1.26 1.76 6.54
N GLY A 334 2.55 1.75 6.20
CA GLY A 334 3.08 2.29 4.95
C GLY A 334 2.85 1.41 3.73
N ASP A 335 2.88 0.09 3.88
CA ASP A 335 2.61 -0.82 2.78
C ASP A 335 1.13 -1.22 2.71
N GLY A 336 0.38 -1.10 3.81
CA GLY A 336 -1.04 -1.45 3.81
C GLY A 336 -1.63 -1.99 5.11
N GLY A 337 -2.91 -2.38 5.03
CA GLY A 337 -3.63 -3.06 6.11
C GLY A 337 -3.26 -4.55 6.14
N VAL A 338 -3.85 -5.33 5.24
CA VAL A 338 -3.63 -6.79 5.17
C VAL A 338 -2.99 -7.17 3.86
N TYR A 339 -1.96 -8.02 3.91
CA TYR A 339 -1.30 -8.49 2.70
C TYR A 339 -0.90 -9.96 2.77
N SER A 340 -1.18 -10.70 1.71
CA SER A 340 -0.65 -12.05 1.53
C SER A 340 0.44 -12.12 0.47
N ASN A 341 1.41 -12.99 0.69
CA ASN A 341 2.43 -13.31 -0.29
C ASN A 341 1.92 -14.39 -1.27
N TYR A 342 2.83 -15.14 -1.88
CA TYR A 342 2.51 -16.17 -2.86
C TYR A 342 1.63 -17.31 -2.30
N ASN A 343 0.64 -17.73 -3.10
CA ASN A 343 -0.12 -18.99 -2.96
C ASN A 343 -0.87 -19.17 -1.63
N ASN A 344 -1.54 -18.13 -1.13
CA ASN A 344 -2.37 -18.20 0.07
C ASN A 344 -3.85 -18.44 -0.27
N ASN A 345 -4.49 -19.43 0.36
CA ASN A 345 -5.86 -19.84 0.07
C ASN A 345 -6.77 -19.74 1.30
N GLY A 346 -8.06 -19.51 1.08
CA GLY A 346 -9.10 -19.60 2.11
C GLY A 346 -9.00 -18.52 3.18
N TRP A 347 -8.47 -17.34 2.86
CA TRP A 347 -8.34 -16.25 3.83
C TRP A 347 -9.37 -15.13 3.62
N SER A 348 -9.74 -14.49 4.72
CA SER A 348 -10.80 -13.48 4.73
C SER A 348 -10.45 -12.26 5.58
N VAL A 349 -10.98 -11.11 5.15
CA VAL A 349 -10.95 -9.84 5.88
C VAL A 349 -12.38 -9.34 5.95
N THR A 350 -12.94 -9.31 7.16
CA THR A 350 -14.35 -9.00 7.35
C THR A 350 -14.59 -7.99 8.45
N ASN A 351 -15.62 -7.15 8.29
CA ASN A 351 -16.05 -6.22 9.32
C ASN A 351 -14.91 -5.28 9.80
N CYS A 352 -13.88 -5.06 9.01
CA CYS A 352 -12.71 -4.28 9.43
C CYS A 352 -12.84 -2.81 9.04
N GLU A 353 -12.12 -1.98 9.79
CA GLU A 353 -11.86 -0.59 9.44
C GLU A 353 -10.40 -0.47 9.01
N ILE A 354 -10.12 0.04 7.80
CA ILE A 354 -8.76 0.12 7.24
C ILE A 354 -8.57 1.52 6.68
N GLY A 355 -7.75 2.33 7.35
CA GLY A 355 -7.70 3.77 7.13
C GLY A 355 -6.30 4.36 7.14
N PHE A 356 -6.02 5.36 6.32
CA PHE A 356 -4.74 6.10 6.37
C PHE A 356 -3.51 5.20 6.20
N CYS A 357 -3.60 4.28 5.24
CA CYS A 357 -2.54 3.32 4.92
C CYS A 357 -1.91 3.62 3.56
N GLY A 358 -0.69 3.15 3.35
CA GLY A 358 0.06 3.38 2.12
C GLY A 358 1.16 4.43 2.27
N GLY A 359 1.82 4.73 1.15
CA GLY A 359 2.86 5.74 1.02
C GLY A 359 4.29 5.18 1.03
N THR A 360 4.46 3.85 1.03
CA THR A 360 5.80 3.26 0.89
C THR A 360 6.39 3.54 -0.49
N GLN A 361 7.66 3.93 -0.51
CA GLN A 361 8.44 4.13 -1.73
C GLN A 361 8.68 2.82 -2.48
N MET A 362 8.26 2.77 -3.74
CA MET A 362 8.47 1.67 -4.69
C MET A 362 9.16 2.22 -5.95
N GLY A 363 10.48 2.32 -5.91
CA GLY A 363 11.24 2.97 -6.98
C GLY A 363 10.90 4.47 -7.09
N ALA A 364 10.38 4.92 -8.23
CA ALA A 364 10.00 6.32 -8.46
C ALA A 364 8.57 6.67 -8.02
N VAL A 365 7.75 5.67 -7.65
CA VAL A 365 6.36 5.85 -7.21
C VAL A 365 6.22 5.43 -5.75
N ARG A 366 5.05 5.67 -5.16
CA ARG A 366 4.68 5.12 -3.85
C ARG A 366 3.40 4.31 -3.98
N GLY A 367 3.28 3.28 -3.16
CA GLY A 367 2.12 2.41 -3.16
C GLY A 367 1.64 2.07 -1.77
N GLY A 368 0.76 1.08 -1.71
CA GLY A 368 0.29 0.45 -0.48
C GLY A 368 -1.23 0.37 -0.40
N ASN A 369 -1.72 -0.86 -0.33
CA ASN A 369 -3.12 -1.22 -0.49
C ASN A 369 -3.81 -1.36 0.87
N GLY A 370 -5.12 -1.15 0.94
CA GLY A 370 -5.89 -1.50 2.14
C GLY A 370 -5.82 -3.01 2.41
N VAL A 371 -6.19 -3.81 1.39
CA VAL A 371 -6.02 -5.27 1.37
C VAL A 371 -5.40 -5.69 0.03
N GLY A 372 -4.48 -6.65 0.05
CA GLY A 372 -3.99 -7.23 -1.20
C GLY A 372 -3.37 -8.62 -1.08
N THR A 373 -3.11 -9.22 -2.23
CA THR A 373 -2.33 -10.47 -2.36
C THR A 373 -1.29 -10.32 -3.46
N TRP A 374 -0.16 -11.02 -3.34
CA TRP A 374 0.86 -11.10 -4.38
C TRP A 374 0.92 -12.48 -5.05
N CYS A 375 0.59 -12.56 -6.34
CA CYS A 375 0.72 -13.74 -7.20
C CYS A 375 -0.02 -14.99 -6.67
N GLY A 376 -1.27 -15.10 -7.06
CA GLY A 376 -2.14 -16.25 -6.82
C GLY A 376 -2.96 -16.19 -5.53
N GLY A 377 -3.80 -17.21 -5.36
CA GLY A 377 -4.61 -17.41 -4.15
C GLY A 377 -6.06 -17.74 -4.48
N GLN A 378 -6.67 -18.58 -3.67
CA GLN A 378 -8.00 -19.11 -3.92
C GLN A 378 -8.92 -18.87 -2.73
N TYR A 379 -10.22 -18.66 -2.97
CA TYR A 379 -11.23 -18.48 -1.93
C TYR A 379 -10.92 -17.28 -1.02
N LEU A 380 -10.79 -16.10 -1.65
CA LEU A 380 -10.44 -14.86 -0.97
C LEU A 380 -11.70 -14.02 -0.74
N TYR A 381 -12.04 -13.78 0.52
CA TYR A 381 -13.29 -13.12 0.90
C TYR A 381 -13.03 -11.82 1.64
N TRP A 382 -13.19 -10.69 0.95
CA TRP A 382 -13.02 -9.34 1.51
C TRP A 382 -14.37 -8.63 1.53
N ASP A 383 -15.03 -8.68 2.68
CA ASP A 383 -16.46 -8.40 2.78
C ASP A 383 -16.84 -7.54 3.99
N HIS A 384 -17.78 -6.61 3.82
CA HIS A 384 -18.25 -5.70 4.87
C HIS A 384 -17.11 -4.92 5.56
N ASN A 385 -16.16 -4.38 4.79
CA ASN A 385 -15.09 -3.52 5.33
C ASN A 385 -15.30 -2.05 4.99
N TRP A 386 -14.80 -1.17 5.86
CA TRP A 386 -14.65 0.25 5.55
C TRP A 386 -13.18 0.54 5.24
N VAL A 387 -12.88 0.81 3.97
CA VAL A 387 -11.52 1.07 3.49
C VAL A 387 -11.43 2.49 2.97
N TYR A 388 -10.59 3.30 3.60
CA TYR A 388 -10.56 4.72 3.30
C TYR A 388 -9.18 5.35 3.39
N HIS A 389 -8.98 6.43 2.64
CA HIS A 389 -7.71 7.13 2.62
C HIS A 389 -6.53 6.14 2.45
N THR A 390 -6.54 5.32 1.40
CA THR A 390 -5.34 4.58 0.98
C THR A 390 -4.51 5.41 0.01
N PHE A 391 -3.18 5.21 0.03
CA PHE A 391 -2.30 5.89 -0.90
C PHE A 391 -2.47 5.36 -2.33
N ASP A 392 -2.75 4.06 -2.46
CA ASP A 392 -2.71 3.33 -3.72
C ASP A 392 -4.08 2.73 -4.08
N ASN A 393 -4.42 1.57 -3.53
CA ASN A 393 -5.70 0.91 -3.79
C ASN A 393 -6.43 0.59 -2.49
N GLY A 394 -7.76 0.55 -2.53
CA GLY A 394 -8.56 -0.01 -1.46
C GLY A 394 -8.28 -1.50 -1.33
N MET A 395 -8.53 -2.25 -2.40
CA MET A 395 -8.36 -3.70 -2.46
C MET A 395 -7.77 -4.15 -3.80
N SER A 396 -6.74 -5.00 -3.77
CA SER A 396 -6.03 -5.43 -4.99
C SER A 396 -5.48 -6.85 -4.91
N PRO A 397 -6.02 -7.81 -5.67
CA PRO A 397 -5.23 -8.94 -6.15
C PRO A 397 -4.21 -8.46 -7.17
N GLN A 398 -2.93 -8.63 -6.84
CA GLN A 398 -1.83 -8.13 -7.65
C GLN A 398 -0.69 -9.15 -7.84
N GLY A 399 0.03 -9.06 -8.95
CA GLY A 399 1.16 -9.94 -9.23
C GLY A 399 1.98 -9.50 -10.44
N ASN A 400 3.22 -9.96 -10.46
CA ASN A 400 4.11 -9.87 -11.62
C ASN A 400 4.69 -11.25 -11.88
N ALA A 401 3.94 -12.08 -12.59
CA ALA A 401 4.35 -13.43 -12.91
C ALA A 401 5.28 -13.45 -14.13
N GLY A 402 6.58 -13.58 -13.85
CA GLY A 402 7.60 -13.99 -14.82
C GLY A 402 7.97 -15.47 -14.74
N ARG A 403 7.20 -16.29 -14.00
CA ARG A 403 7.43 -17.73 -13.84
C ARG A 403 6.11 -18.44 -13.55
N LYS A 404 5.86 -19.58 -14.23
CA LYS A 404 4.80 -20.58 -13.96
C LYS A 404 4.85 -21.23 -12.55
N LEU A 405 5.49 -20.59 -11.58
CA LEU A 405 5.73 -21.12 -10.23
C LEU A 405 4.64 -20.72 -9.23
N PHE A 406 3.72 -19.82 -9.60
CA PHE A 406 2.66 -19.31 -8.73
C PHE A 406 1.28 -19.75 -9.23
N GLY A 407 0.35 -19.93 -8.30
CA GLY A 407 -0.99 -20.41 -8.58
C GLY A 407 -1.86 -19.33 -9.23
N ASP A 408 -2.85 -19.77 -9.99
CA ASP A 408 -3.91 -18.89 -10.48
C ASP A 408 -4.75 -18.33 -9.32
N TYR A 409 -5.46 -17.24 -9.59
CA TYR A 409 -6.45 -16.67 -8.68
C TYR A 409 -7.79 -17.36 -8.88
N HIS A 410 -8.44 -17.83 -7.82
CA HIS A 410 -9.76 -18.46 -7.90
C HIS A 410 -10.72 -17.89 -6.86
N ASP A 411 -11.96 -17.64 -7.28
CA ASP A 411 -13.09 -17.37 -6.39
C ASP A 411 -12.78 -16.24 -5.40
N ILE A 412 -12.45 -15.07 -5.95
CA ILE A 412 -12.16 -13.86 -5.18
C ILE A 412 -13.43 -13.01 -5.12
N SER A 413 -13.75 -12.47 -3.94
CA SER A 413 -14.89 -11.56 -3.77
C SER A 413 -14.54 -10.32 -2.95
N HIS A 414 -14.86 -9.16 -3.51
CA HIS A 414 -14.89 -7.85 -2.85
C HIS A 414 -16.35 -7.43 -2.75
N SER A 415 -16.99 -7.66 -1.61
CA SER A 415 -18.44 -7.44 -1.49
C SER A 415 -18.85 -6.60 -0.30
N ASN A 416 -19.93 -5.83 -0.46
CA ASN A 416 -20.53 -5.05 0.63
C ASN A 416 -19.53 -4.11 1.36
N ASN A 417 -18.48 -3.66 0.67
CA ASN A 417 -17.48 -2.77 1.26
C ASN A 417 -17.86 -1.30 1.04
N LEU A 418 -17.48 -0.46 2.01
CA LEU A 418 -17.50 0.99 1.88
C LEU A 418 -16.07 1.46 1.56
N PHE A 419 -15.88 2.00 0.36
CA PHE A 419 -14.64 2.63 -0.06
C PHE A 419 -14.79 4.15 -0.06
N GLU A 420 -13.90 4.88 0.62
CA GLU A 420 -13.94 6.33 0.66
C GLU A 420 -12.53 6.95 0.51
N PHE A 421 -12.34 7.89 -0.41
CA PHE A 421 -11.08 8.64 -0.53
C PHE A 421 -9.82 7.78 -0.80
N ASN A 422 -9.96 6.63 -1.45
CA ASN A 422 -8.80 5.86 -1.92
C ASN A 422 -8.29 6.45 -3.24
N ASN A 423 -7.07 6.13 -3.67
CA ASN A 423 -6.63 6.51 -5.03
C ASN A 423 -7.39 5.69 -6.09
N ALA A 424 -7.34 4.36 -6.02
CA ALA A 424 -8.31 3.45 -6.63
C ALA A 424 -9.05 2.66 -5.55
N ASP A 425 -10.30 2.24 -5.79
CA ASP A 425 -11.04 1.44 -4.80
C ASP A 425 -10.76 -0.04 -5.00
N ILE A 426 -10.87 -0.51 -6.24
CA ILE A 426 -10.66 -1.90 -6.62
C ILE A 426 -9.66 -1.94 -7.77
N GLU A 427 -8.58 -2.69 -7.57
CA GLU A 427 -7.58 -2.97 -8.60
C GLU A 427 -7.54 -4.46 -8.92
N ILE A 428 -7.29 -4.79 -10.19
CA ILE A 428 -6.81 -6.09 -10.63
C ILE A 428 -5.50 -5.83 -11.35
N TRP A 429 -4.38 -6.32 -10.83
CA TRP A 429 -3.10 -6.01 -11.43
C TRP A 429 -2.27 -7.27 -11.62
N GLU A 430 -2.25 -7.84 -12.82
CA GLU A 430 -1.36 -8.94 -13.13
C GLU A 430 -0.54 -8.58 -14.37
N THR A 431 0.77 -8.48 -14.15
CA THR A 431 1.76 -8.16 -15.17
C THR A 431 2.67 -9.35 -15.44
N GLY A 432 3.33 -9.36 -16.61
CA GLY A 432 4.24 -10.45 -16.96
C GLY A 432 4.45 -10.57 -18.48
N LYS A 433 5.26 -11.57 -18.85
CA LYS A 433 5.42 -12.01 -20.24
C LYS A 433 4.20 -12.84 -20.63
N ALA A 434 3.57 -12.48 -21.75
CA ALA A 434 2.34 -13.11 -22.21
C ALA A 434 2.43 -14.65 -22.20
N GLY A 435 1.55 -15.29 -21.42
CA GLY A 435 1.50 -16.75 -21.26
C GLY A 435 2.22 -17.29 -20.03
N GLU A 436 2.88 -16.42 -19.25
CA GLU A 436 3.48 -16.73 -17.96
C GLU A 436 2.70 -16.14 -16.78
N GLU A 437 1.67 -15.34 -17.05
CA GLU A 437 0.87 -14.70 -16.01
C GLU A 437 -0.08 -15.65 -15.28
N CYS A 438 -0.39 -15.30 -14.03
CA CYS A 438 -1.51 -15.90 -13.31
C CYS A 438 -2.82 -15.59 -14.04
N LYS A 439 -3.69 -16.59 -14.10
CA LYS A 439 -5.07 -16.44 -14.55
C LYS A 439 -5.97 -16.16 -13.37
N PHE A 440 -7.15 -15.64 -13.68
CA PHE A 440 -8.21 -15.34 -12.75
C PHE A 440 -9.45 -16.13 -13.14
N TYR A 441 -9.97 -16.87 -12.16
CA TYR A 441 -11.16 -17.67 -12.26
C TYR A 441 -12.19 -17.13 -11.28
N ASN A 442 -13.33 -16.65 -11.78
CA ASN A 442 -14.45 -16.16 -10.97
C ASN A 442 -14.08 -14.99 -10.04
N TYR A 443 -14.49 -13.78 -10.41
CA TYR A 443 -14.17 -12.59 -9.63
C TYR A 443 -15.39 -11.68 -9.43
N TYR A 444 -15.69 -11.38 -8.17
CA TYR A 444 -16.95 -10.75 -7.77
C TYR A 444 -16.71 -9.44 -7.02
N MET A 445 -17.12 -8.32 -7.61
CA MET A 445 -16.97 -6.97 -7.05
C MET A 445 -18.35 -6.34 -6.88
N ASN A 446 -19.09 -6.81 -5.88
CA ASN A 446 -20.53 -6.62 -5.82
C ASN A 446 -21.00 -5.83 -4.59
N ASN A 447 -22.04 -5.03 -4.76
CA ASN A 447 -22.74 -4.33 -3.66
C ASN A 447 -21.85 -3.38 -2.86
N ASN A 448 -20.74 -2.90 -3.43
CA ASN A 448 -19.85 -1.95 -2.77
C ASN A 448 -20.36 -0.51 -2.93
N ILE A 449 -19.97 0.36 -2.00
CA ILE A 449 -20.18 1.81 -2.11
C ILE A 449 -18.80 2.47 -2.28
N CYS A 450 -18.52 2.96 -3.49
CA CYS A 450 -17.29 3.62 -3.88
C CYS A 450 -17.51 5.14 -3.89
N ARG A 451 -16.98 5.87 -2.90
CA ARG A 451 -17.21 7.31 -2.75
C ARG A 451 -15.92 8.10 -2.80
N PHE A 452 -15.95 9.20 -3.54
CA PHE A 452 -14.85 10.16 -3.58
C PHE A 452 -13.50 9.54 -3.93
N THR A 453 -13.54 8.47 -4.74
CA THR A 453 -12.34 7.84 -5.27
C THR A 453 -11.48 8.90 -5.96
N SER A 454 -10.19 8.78 -5.77
CA SER A 454 -9.19 9.73 -6.22
C SER A 454 -9.24 11.15 -5.62
N LEU A 455 -9.95 11.35 -4.52
CA LEU A 455 -9.99 12.64 -3.79
C LEU A 455 -9.30 12.58 -2.42
N GLY A 456 -8.58 11.49 -2.15
CA GLY A 456 -7.90 11.26 -0.89
C GLY A 456 -6.47 11.76 -0.81
N TRP A 457 -5.73 11.22 0.15
CA TRP A 457 -4.36 11.64 0.41
C TRP A 457 -3.36 11.04 -0.58
N GLY A 458 -3.65 9.88 -1.16
CA GLY A 458 -2.85 9.25 -2.22
C GLY A 458 -2.81 10.01 -3.55
N THR A 459 -3.74 10.95 -3.77
CA THR A 459 -3.93 11.58 -5.09
C THR A 459 -3.45 13.03 -5.17
N ARG A 460 -2.65 13.43 -4.18
CA ARG A 460 -2.20 14.81 -4.04
C ARG A 460 -1.01 15.08 -4.96
N ALA A 461 -1.08 16.19 -5.68
CA ALA A 461 0.08 16.71 -6.41
C ALA A 461 1.15 17.19 -5.42
N ASP A 462 2.40 17.27 -5.89
CA ASP A 462 3.53 17.81 -5.12
C ASP A 462 3.81 17.02 -3.81
N ASP A 463 3.67 15.70 -3.89
CA ASP A 463 4.00 14.74 -2.83
C ASP A 463 4.96 13.71 -3.44
N GLY A 464 6.18 13.57 -2.89
CA GLY A 464 7.28 12.86 -3.55
C GLY A 464 6.97 11.41 -3.88
N GLY A 465 7.06 11.00 -5.15
CA GLY A 465 6.75 9.63 -5.58
C GLY A 465 5.26 9.39 -5.85
N ILE A 466 4.69 10.10 -6.82
CA ILE A 466 3.27 9.98 -7.19
C ILE A 466 3.07 8.71 -8.02
N ARG A 467 2.26 7.77 -7.52
CA ARG A 467 1.59 6.80 -8.39
C ARG A 467 0.45 7.55 -9.09
N GLY A 468 0.36 7.37 -10.40
CA GLY A 468 -0.63 8.08 -11.22
C GLY A 468 -2.03 7.91 -10.64
N ILE A 469 -2.88 8.93 -10.80
CA ILE A 469 -4.18 8.93 -10.15
C ILE A 469 -5.14 8.00 -10.92
N ASP A 470 -5.73 7.04 -10.21
CA ASP A 470 -6.47 5.92 -10.80
C ASP A 470 -8.00 6.11 -10.77
N GLY A 471 -8.75 5.08 -11.18
CA GLY A 471 -10.22 5.11 -11.25
C GLY A 471 -10.88 4.30 -10.12
N VAL A 472 -12.20 4.25 -10.11
CA VAL A 472 -12.97 3.36 -9.19
C VAL A 472 -12.53 1.92 -9.36
N HIS A 473 -12.47 1.47 -10.62
CA HIS A 473 -12.01 0.15 -10.99
C HIS A 473 -10.82 0.27 -11.94
N TYR A 474 -9.66 -0.19 -11.47
CA TYR A 474 -8.43 -0.22 -12.25
C TYR A 474 -8.08 -1.66 -12.62
N GLY A 475 -7.69 -1.88 -13.88
CA GLY A 475 -7.35 -3.20 -14.39
C GLY A 475 -6.07 -3.22 -15.21
N HIS A 476 -5.22 -4.18 -14.93
CA HIS A 476 -4.08 -4.54 -15.77
C HIS A 476 -4.08 -6.06 -15.94
N LEU A 477 -4.81 -6.54 -16.93
CA LEU A 477 -4.91 -7.96 -17.27
C LEU A 477 -5.28 -8.13 -18.74
N ARG A 478 -5.00 -9.30 -19.31
CA ARG A 478 -5.27 -9.66 -20.70
C ARG A 478 -6.42 -10.67 -20.79
N ALA A 479 -7.06 -10.72 -21.95
CA ALA A 479 -8.23 -11.58 -22.18
C ALA A 479 -7.99 -13.07 -21.89
N ASN A 480 -6.79 -13.59 -22.18
CA ASN A 480 -6.42 -14.98 -21.93
C ASN A 480 -6.20 -15.32 -20.45
N GLN A 481 -6.19 -14.32 -19.56
CA GLN A 481 -6.12 -14.50 -18.12
C GLN A 481 -7.51 -14.63 -17.48
N ILE A 482 -8.58 -14.34 -18.21
CA ILE A 482 -9.93 -14.29 -17.65
C ILE A 482 -10.65 -15.61 -17.94
N THR A 483 -11.16 -16.25 -16.90
CA THR A 483 -12.01 -17.44 -17.03
C THR A 483 -13.18 -17.36 -16.04
N GLY A 484 -14.39 -17.70 -16.50
CA GLY A 484 -15.59 -17.65 -15.66
C GLY A 484 -16.13 -16.23 -15.46
N PRO A 485 -17.12 -16.06 -14.55
CA PRO A 485 -17.77 -14.77 -14.31
C PRO A 485 -16.83 -13.73 -13.72
N PHE A 486 -16.83 -12.53 -14.31
CA PHE A 486 -16.26 -11.32 -13.72
C PHE A 486 -17.38 -10.32 -13.56
N GLN A 487 -17.69 -9.96 -12.31
CA GLN A 487 -18.87 -9.17 -11.98
C GLN A 487 -18.50 -7.88 -11.28
N PHE A 488 -19.04 -6.78 -11.79
CA PHE A 488 -19.04 -5.49 -11.11
C PHE A 488 -20.50 -5.03 -11.00
N ASN A 489 -21.22 -5.60 -10.04
CA ASN A 489 -22.68 -5.49 -9.98
C ASN A 489 -23.20 -4.80 -8.72
N ASN A 490 -24.29 -4.05 -8.88
CA ASN A 490 -25.04 -3.42 -7.80
C ASN A 490 -24.22 -2.47 -6.90
N ASN A 491 -23.11 -1.95 -7.41
CA ASN A 491 -22.29 -0.99 -6.71
C ASN A 491 -22.90 0.42 -6.79
N ILE A 492 -22.56 1.25 -5.81
CA ILE A 492 -22.85 2.68 -5.83
C ILE A 492 -21.54 3.43 -6.05
N ILE A 493 -21.44 4.17 -7.13
CA ILE A 493 -20.30 5.02 -7.46
C ILE A 493 -20.71 6.47 -7.19
N ASP A 494 -20.23 7.04 -6.08
CA ASP A 494 -20.62 8.36 -5.58
C ASP A 494 -19.49 9.39 -5.72
N CYS A 495 -19.61 10.25 -6.72
CA CYS A 495 -18.76 11.41 -6.97
C CYS A 495 -17.25 11.10 -7.04
N PRO A 496 -16.80 10.17 -7.90
CA PRO A 496 -15.37 9.95 -8.08
C PRO A 496 -14.72 11.19 -8.69
N GLY A 497 -13.52 11.53 -8.19
CA GLY A 497 -12.73 12.66 -8.68
C GLY A 497 -12.14 12.41 -10.07
N ARG A 498 -12.06 11.15 -10.51
CA ARG A 498 -11.45 10.72 -11.77
C ARG A 498 -12.28 9.65 -12.47
N MET A 499 -11.63 8.80 -13.28
CA MET A 499 -12.26 7.78 -14.11
C MET A 499 -13.11 6.82 -13.26
N LEU A 500 -14.18 6.31 -13.87
CA LEU A 500 -14.92 5.16 -13.38
C LEU A 500 -14.09 3.88 -13.61
N TYR A 501 -13.52 3.79 -14.82
CA TYR A 501 -12.78 2.61 -15.27
C TYR A 501 -11.46 3.02 -15.92
N LYS A 502 -10.37 2.33 -15.60
CA LYS A 502 -9.08 2.46 -16.27
C LYS A 502 -8.50 1.07 -16.48
N PHE A 503 -8.24 0.66 -17.72
CA PHE A 503 -7.73 -0.68 -18.01
C PHE A 503 -6.56 -0.63 -18.99
N GLU A 504 -5.36 -1.03 -18.60
CA GLU A 504 -4.16 -0.83 -19.44
C GLU A 504 -4.09 -1.73 -20.67
N ASN A 505 -4.68 -2.93 -20.61
CA ASN A 505 -4.67 -3.91 -21.72
C ASN A 505 -6.08 -4.22 -22.24
N GLU A 506 -6.99 -3.24 -22.20
CA GLU A 506 -8.37 -3.48 -22.62
C GLU A 506 -8.49 -3.73 -24.13
N ASN A 507 -9.24 -4.75 -24.46
CA ASN A 507 -9.73 -5.05 -25.80
C ASN A 507 -11.16 -5.60 -25.68
N LYS A 508 -11.78 -5.88 -26.83
CA LYS A 508 -13.15 -6.42 -26.86
C LYS A 508 -13.36 -7.63 -25.96
N ALA A 509 -12.42 -8.57 -25.94
CA ALA A 509 -12.55 -9.79 -25.14
C ALA A 509 -12.41 -9.53 -23.63
N VAL A 510 -11.53 -8.61 -23.22
CA VAL A 510 -11.48 -8.14 -21.81
C VAL A 510 -12.79 -7.46 -21.47
N TYR A 511 -13.25 -6.51 -22.28
CA TYR A 511 -14.50 -5.79 -22.06
C TYR A 511 -15.71 -6.75 -21.94
N ASP A 512 -15.89 -7.65 -22.90
CA ASP A 512 -17.02 -8.58 -22.94
C ASP A 512 -17.01 -9.56 -21.75
N ALA A 513 -15.86 -9.81 -21.13
CA ALA A 513 -15.75 -10.72 -19.99
C ALA A 513 -16.30 -10.13 -18.68
N PHE A 514 -16.34 -8.80 -18.55
CA PHE A 514 -16.86 -8.14 -17.34
C PHE A 514 -18.36 -7.86 -17.48
N GLU A 515 -19.15 -8.60 -16.71
CA GLU A 515 -20.54 -8.25 -16.41
C GLU A 515 -20.56 -6.99 -15.55
N ARG A 516 -21.27 -5.97 -16.04
CA ARG A 516 -21.55 -4.73 -15.33
C ARG A 516 -23.07 -4.58 -15.33
N LYS A 517 -23.66 -4.53 -14.13
CA LYS A 517 -25.12 -4.49 -14.01
C LYS A 517 -25.59 -3.86 -12.70
N GLY A 518 -26.69 -3.11 -12.79
CA GLY A 518 -27.41 -2.64 -11.61
C GLY A 518 -26.66 -1.59 -10.79
N ASN A 519 -25.55 -1.04 -11.31
CA ASN A 519 -24.78 -0.03 -10.62
C ASN A 519 -25.51 1.32 -10.64
N THR A 520 -25.28 2.13 -9.61
CA THR A 520 -25.77 3.50 -9.52
C THR A 520 -24.61 4.47 -9.61
N TYR A 521 -24.70 5.45 -10.50
CA TYR A 521 -23.65 6.46 -10.68
C TYR A 521 -24.15 7.85 -10.28
N TYR A 522 -23.47 8.48 -9.33
CA TYR A 522 -23.61 9.91 -9.04
C TYR A 522 -22.36 10.63 -9.55
N ILE A 523 -22.48 11.36 -10.65
CA ILE A 523 -21.38 12.09 -11.27
C ILE A 523 -21.53 13.57 -10.94
N LYS A 524 -20.55 14.14 -10.24
CA LYS A 524 -20.51 15.57 -9.93
C LYS A 524 -19.33 16.22 -10.63
N GLN A 525 -19.60 16.97 -11.68
CA GLN A 525 -18.59 17.55 -12.55
C GLN A 525 -17.60 18.45 -11.80
N SER A 526 -18.09 19.28 -10.87
CA SER A 526 -17.28 20.15 -10.01
C SER A 526 -16.29 19.44 -9.09
N MET A 527 -16.44 18.13 -8.86
CA MET A 527 -15.47 17.32 -8.09
C MET A 527 -14.43 16.62 -8.97
N ARG A 528 -14.60 16.64 -10.29
CA ARG A 528 -13.71 15.93 -11.20
C ARG A 528 -12.48 16.76 -11.53
N THR A 529 -11.32 16.11 -11.60
CA THR A 529 -10.07 16.76 -12.04
C THR A 529 -9.88 16.72 -13.55
N ASP A 530 -10.60 15.83 -14.25
CA ASP A 530 -10.66 15.77 -15.71
C ASP A 530 -12.03 15.27 -16.20
N ASN A 531 -12.24 15.36 -17.51
CA ASN A 531 -13.50 14.96 -18.17
C ASN A 531 -13.53 13.48 -18.57
N SER A 532 -12.45 12.72 -18.35
CA SER A 532 -12.35 11.32 -18.76
C SER A 532 -13.14 10.42 -17.81
N LEU A 533 -14.20 9.78 -18.29
CA LEU A 533 -14.94 8.78 -17.53
C LEU A 533 -14.25 7.43 -17.59
N CYS A 534 -13.65 7.09 -18.74
CA CYS A 534 -12.92 5.85 -18.93
C CYS A 534 -11.60 6.13 -19.66
N ARG A 535 -10.57 5.35 -19.34
CA ARG A 535 -9.25 5.43 -20.00
C ARG A 535 -8.76 4.05 -20.41
N ASN A 536 -8.13 4.00 -21.59
CA ASN A 536 -7.63 2.79 -22.23
C ASN A 536 -8.75 1.74 -22.39
N PHE A 537 -9.96 2.22 -22.66
CA PHE A 537 -11.18 1.44 -22.55
C PHE A 537 -11.74 1.09 -23.93
N HIS A 538 -12.25 -0.13 -24.11
CA HIS A 538 -12.73 -0.58 -25.42
C HIS A 538 -14.05 0.10 -25.79
N TRP A 539 -14.16 0.54 -27.05
CA TRP A 539 -15.40 1.13 -27.55
C TRP A 539 -16.35 0.02 -28.01
N PRO A 540 -17.52 -0.18 -27.38
CA PRO A 540 -18.36 -1.37 -27.63
C PRO A 540 -18.91 -1.50 -29.06
N ASN A 541 -18.85 -0.42 -29.85
CA ASN A 541 -19.36 -0.37 -31.21
C ASN A 541 -18.26 -0.31 -32.29
N GLU A 542 -16.98 -0.39 -31.90
CA GLU A 542 -15.84 -0.27 -32.83
C GLU A 542 -14.81 -1.36 -32.53
N ASP A 543 -14.84 -2.45 -33.31
CA ASP A 543 -13.90 -3.55 -33.18
C ASP A 543 -12.45 -3.05 -33.30
N GLY A 544 -11.62 -3.35 -32.29
CA GLY A 544 -10.19 -3.00 -32.28
C GLY A 544 -9.84 -1.59 -31.79
N HIS A 545 -10.82 -0.77 -31.39
CA HIS A 545 -10.55 0.56 -30.82
C HIS A 545 -10.62 0.54 -29.28
N SER A 546 -9.55 1.00 -28.63
CA SER A 546 -9.52 1.37 -27.22
C SER A 546 -9.03 2.82 -27.08
N GLY A 547 -9.55 3.54 -26.10
CA GLY A 547 -9.24 4.96 -25.97
C GLY A 547 -9.77 5.60 -24.70
N THR A 548 -9.83 6.93 -24.72
CA THR A 548 -10.36 7.71 -23.60
C THR A 548 -11.77 8.18 -23.91
N LEU A 549 -12.75 7.72 -23.13
CA LEU A 549 -14.13 8.18 -23.22
C LEU A 549 -14.33 9.35 -22.26
N SER A 550 -14.62 10.54 -22.79
CA SER A 550 -14.78 11.76 -22.00
C SER A 550 -16.19 12.32 -22.08
N ALA A 551 -16.68 12.88 -20.98
CA ALA A 551 -17.95 13.58 -20.90
C ALA A 551 -17.76 14.95 -20.24
N THR A 552 -18.32 15.98 -20.87
CA THR A 552 -18.32 17.37 -20.34
C THR A 552 -19.70 17.83 -19.89
N ASN A 553 -20.73 17.02 -20.14
CA ASN A 553 -22.12 17.33 -19.83
C ASN A 553 -22.91 16.05 -19.47
N GLU A 554 -24.13 16.25 -19.00
CA GLU A 554 -25.03 15.18 -18.57
C GLU A 554 -25.37 14.19 -19.70
N GLU A 555 -25.66 14.69 -20.90
CA GLU A 555 -26.07 13.86 -22.05
C GLU A 555 -24.97 12.87 -22.41
N LYS A 556 -23.73 13.37 -22.60
CA LYS A 556 -22.59 12.52 -22.94
C LYS A 556 -22.21 11.57 -21.82
N THR A 557 -22.38 11.99 -20.56
CA THR A 557 -22.18 11.11 -19.39
C THR A 557 -23.16 9.92 -19.44
N LYS A 558 -24.44 10.19 -19.67
CA LYS A 558 -25.48 9.16 -19.77
C LYS A 558 -25.25 8.24 -20.95
N GLU A 559 -24.84 8.78 -22.09
CA GLU A 559 -24.49 7.99 -23.28
C GLU A 559 -23.35 7.01 -22.99
N ILE A 560 -22.23 7.50 -22.45
CA ILE A 560 -21.05 6.66 -22.16
C ILE A 560 -21.38 5.59 -21.12
N ILE A 561 -22.05 5.94 -20.02
CA ILE A 561 -22.35 4.95 -18.97
C ILE A 561 -23.32 3.87 -19.49
N LYS A 562 -24.36 4.23 -20.25
CA LYS A 562 -25.28 3.24 -20.83
C LYS A 562 -24.62 2.36 -21.90
N MET A 563 -23.60 2.88 -22.57
CA MET A 563 -22.79 2.13 -23.52
C MET A 563 -21.96 1.05 -22.80
N ILE A 564 -21.38 1.41 -21.65
CA ILE A 564 -20.55 0.51 -20.82
C ILE A 564 -21.41 -0.49 -20.02
N GLU A 565 -22.58 -0.04 -19.59
CA GLU A 565 -23.49 -0.77 -18.73
C GLU A 565 -24.93 -0.57 -19.21
N PRO A 566 -25.42 -1.42 -20.14
CA PRO A 566 -26.79 -1.33 -20.63
C PRO A 566 -27.86 -1.50 -19.53
N ASP A 567 -27.58 -2.37 -18.55
CA ASP A 567 -28.45 -2.67 -17.41
C ASP A 567 -28.17 -1.76 -16.19
N VAL A 568 -27.73 -0.52 -16.42
CA VAL A 568 -27.46 0.45 -15.34
C VAL A 568 -28.71 0.78 -14.55
N LYS A 569 -28.61 0.78 -13.21
CA LYS A 569 -29.76 1.04 -12.33
C LYS A 569 -30.18 2.51 -12.37
N ALA A 570 -29.22 3.42 -12.21
CA ALA A 570 -29.48 4.85 -12.25
C ALA A 570 -28.20 5.66 -12.55
N ILE A 571 -28.40 6.79 -13.23
CA ILE A 571 -27.35 7.78 -13.51
C ILE A 571 -27.86 9.15 -13.11
N TYR A 572 -27.16 9.78 -12.17
CA TYR A 572 -27.41 11.14 -11.72
C TYR A 572 -26.21 12.00 -12.07
N TRP A 573 -26.46 13.16 -12.66
CA TRP A 573 -25.42 14.11 -13.02
C TRP A 573 -25.66 15.43 -12.32
N TYR A 574 -24.59 16.00 -11.77
CA TYR A 574 -24.57 17.27 -11.06
C TYR A 574 -23.43 18.13 -11.59
N LYS A 575 -23.66 19.45 -11.57
CA LYS A 575 -22.67 20.44 -11.98
C LYS A 575 -21.51 20.55 -10.98
#